data_AF-A0A6C1E9D1-F1
#
_entry.id   AF-A0A6C1E9D1-F1
#
_cell.length_a   1.000
_cell.length_b   1.000
_cell.length_c   1.000
_cell.angle_alpha   90.00
_cell.angle_beta   90.00
_cell.angle_gamma   90.00
#
_symmetry.space_group_name_H-M   'P 1'
#
loop_
_entity.id
_entity.type
_entity.pdbx_description
1 polymer ?
#
loop_
_entity_poly.entity_id
_entity_poly.type
_entity_poly.pdbx_seq_one_letter_code
_entity_poly.pdbx_strand_id
1 'polypeptide(L)'
;MGESGAGKTTLLNILSQRTESGVVTGELLIDGQPLTNIDAFRRSIGFVQQQDVHLELLTVKESLEISCVLRGDGDREYLGTVTNLLRLPSEKLVADLSPLKESYCPLVLN
;
A
#
# COMPACT_ATOMS: atom_id res chain seq x y z
N MET A 1 4.76 -16.65 -15.48
CA MET A 1 4.23 -15.29 -15.76
C MET A 1 3.31 -15.40 -16.97
N GLY A 2 2.05 -14.92 -16.88
CA GLY A 2 1.16 -14.92 -18.07
C GLY A 2 1.30 -13.62 -18.88
N GLU A 3 0.77 -13.61 -20.08
CA GLU A 3 0.71 -12.42 -20.95
C GLU A 3 -0.10 -11.25 -20.34
N SER A 4 0.11 -10.05 -20.87
CA SER A 4 -0.71 -8.88 -20.54
C SER A 4 -2.17 -9.16 -20.92
N GLY A 5 -3.13 -8.82 -20.06
CA GLY A 5 -4.55 -9.09 -20.30
C GLY A 5 -5.06 -10.46 -19.86
N ALA A 6 -4.20 -11.37 -19.39
CA ALA A 6 -4.63 -12.69 -18.87
C ALA A 6 -5.42 -12.64 -17.54
N GLY A 7 -5.87 -11.46 -17.09
CA GLY A 7 -6.70 -11.32 -15.88
C GLY A 7 -5.97 -11.40 -14.54
N LYS A 8 -4.64 -11.26 -14.49
CA LYS A 8 -3.86 -11.31 -13.23
C LYS A 8 -4.31 -10.25 -12.23
N THR A 9 -4.41 -9.01 -12.68
CA THR A 9 -4.89 -7.89 -11.85
C THR A 9 -6.35 -8.10 -11.43
N THR A 10 -7.18 -8.60 -12.35
CA THR A 10 -8.58 -8.95 -12.05
C THR A 10 -8.68 -10.01 -10.95
N LEU A 11 -7.91 -11.09 -11.04
CA LEU A 11 -7.88 -12.15 -10.03
C LEU A 11 -7.42 -11.62 -8.66
N LEU A 12 -6.35 -10.82 -8.63
CA LEU A 12 -5.85 -10.22 -7.39
C LEU A 12 -6.85 -9.25 -6.76
N ASN A 13 -7.61 -8.50 -7.58
CA ASN A 13 -8.68 -7.63 -7.11
C ASN A 13 -9.85 -8.44 -6.51
N ILE A 14 -10.19 -9.58 -7.12
CA ILE A 14 -11.21 -10.49 -6.58
C ILE A 14 -10.78 -11.06 -5.23
N LEU A 15 -9.54 -11.56 -5.13
CA LEU A 15 -9.00 -12.14 -3.90
C LEU A 15 -8.89 -11.11 -2.77
N SER A 16 -8.55 -9.86 -3.09
CA SER A 16 -8.46 -8.77 -2.12
C SER A 16 -9.82 -8.12 -1.80
N GLN A 17 -10.92 -8.65 -2.35
CA GLN A 17 -12.27 -8.10 -2.20
C GLN A 17 -12.33 -6.62 -2.63
N ARG A 18 -11.66 -6.26 -3.72
CA ARG A 18 -11.58 -4.89 -4.29
C ARG A 18 -12.15 -4.79 -5.72
N THR A 19 -12.89 -5.79 -6.16
CA THR A 19 -13.56 -5.76 -7.46
C THR A 19 -14.81 -4.88 -7.41
N GLU A 20 -14.86 -3.87 -8.27
CA GLU A 20 -15.99 -2.93 -8.36
C GLU A 20 -17.04 -3.34 -9.40
N SER A 21 -16.70 -4.23 -10.34
CA SER A 21 -17.59 -4.63 -11.43
C SER A 21 -17.33 -6.07 -11.93
N GLY A 22 -18.35 -6.66 -12.56
CA GLY A 22 -18.33 -8.03 -13.07
C GLY A 22 -19.06 -9.02 -12.16
N VAL A 23 -19.27 -10.24 -12.67
CA VAL A 23 -19.90 -11.33 -11.93
C VAL A 23 -18.81 -12.25 -11.41
N VAL A 24 -18.69 -12.35 -10.08
CA VAL A 24 -17.78 -13.28 -9.41
C VAL A 24 -18.59 -14.47 -8.92
N THR A 25 -18.12 -15.68 -9.20
CA THR A 25 -18.72 -16.94 -8.75
C THR A 25 -17.65 -17.83 -8.13
N GLY A 26 -18.06 -18.76 -7.27
CA GLY A 26 -17.17 -19.65 -6.53
C GLY A 26 -17.02 -19.26 -5.06
N GLU A 27 -16.16 -19.99 -4.36
CA GLU A 27 -15.92 -19.83 -2.92
C GLU A 27 -14.52 -19.28 -2.66
N LEU A 28 -14.41 -18.33 -1.74
CA LEU A 28 -13.13 -17.82 -1.24
C LEU A 28 -12.91 -18.35 0.17
N LEU A 29 -11.83 -19.13 0.33
CA LEU A 29 -11.48 -19.75 1.60
C LEU A 29 -10.11 -19.26 2.09
N ILE A 30 -9.98 -19.09 3.40
CA ILE A 30 -8.72 -18.82 4.11
C ILE A 30 -8.57 -19.94 5.13
N ASP A 31 -7.45 -20.67 5.07
CA ASP A 31 -7.21 -21.84 5.92
C ASP A 31 -8.36 -22.87 5.89
N GLY A 32 -8.97 -23.04 4.71
CA GLY A 32 -10.10 -23.94 4.48
C GLY A 32 -11.43 -23.45 5.06
N GLN A 33 -11.49 -22.25 5.64
CA GLN A 33 -12.71 -21.64 6.17
C GLN A 33 -13.26 -20.59 5.19
N PRO A 34 -14.58 -20.53 4.99
CA PRO A 34 -15.19 -19.52 4.13
C PRO A 34 -14.96 -18.12 4.68
N LEU A 35 -14.75 -17.15 3.78
CA LEU A 35 -14.62 -15.75 4.16
C LEU A 35 -15.96 -15.18 4.64
N THR A 36 -16.20 -15.22 5.95
CA THR A 36 -17.47 -14.79 6.57
C THR A 36 -17.51 -13.30 6.91
N ASN A 37 -16.36 -12.69 7.21
CA ASN A 37 -16.27 -11.27 7.60
C ASN A 37 -15.29 -10.52 6.68
N ILE A 38 -15.84 -9.88 5.65
CA ILE A 38 -15.07 -9.15 4.63
C ILE A 38 -14.34 -7.94 5.23
N ASP A 39 -14.96 -7.23 6.18
CA ASP A 39 -14.36 -6.03 6.78
C ASP A 39 -13.20 -6.37 7.73
N ALA A 40 -13.31 -7.48 8.48
CA ALA A 40 -12.20 -7.98 9.27
C ALA A 40 -11.06 -8.46 8.36
N PHE A 41 -11.39 -9.18 7.29
CA PHE A 41 -10.40 -9.65 6.31
C PHE A 41 -9.63 -8.50 5.66
N ARG A 42 -10.32 -7.46 5.18
CA ARG A 42 -9.67 -6.29 4.56
C ARG A 42 -8.71 -5.56 5.49
N ARG A 43 -8.90 -5.66 6.82
CA ARG A 43 -8.00 -5.11 7.84
C ARG A 43 -6.82 -6.04 8.13
N SER A 44 -6.97 -7.35 7.96
CA SER A 44 -5.93 -8.35 8.26
C SER A 44 -4.97 -8.62 7.08
N ILE A 45 -5.28 -8.15 5.87
CA ILE A 45 -4.43 -8.34 4.69
C ILE A 45 -3.79 -7.04 4.18
N GLY A 46 -2.58 -7.17 3.62
CA GLY A 46 -1.94 -6.13 2.82
C GLY A 46 -2.20 -6.34 1.33
N PHE A 47 -2.62 -5.30 0.62
CA PHE A 47 -2.77 -5.30 -0.83
C PHE A 47 -2.00 -4.11 -1.41
N VAL A 48 -1.05 -4.38 -2.31
CA VAL A 48 -0.25 -3.37 -3.01
C VAL A 48 -0.76 -3.28 -4.44
N GLN A 49 -1.19 -2.08 -4.84
CA GLN A 49 -1.71 -1.83 -6.18
C GLN A 49 -0.58 -1.75 -7.20
N GLN A 50 -0.92 -1.93 -8.48
CA GLN A 50 0.04 -1.78 -9.57
C GLN A 50 0.50 -0.34 -9.77
N GLN A 51 -0.38 0.64 -9.47
CA GLN A 51 -0.05 2.06 -9.47
C GLN A 51 0.24 2.50 -8.05
N ASP A 52 1.31 3.27 -7.88
CA ASP A 52 1.68 3.81 -6.59
C ASP A 52 0.65 4.83 -6.10
N VAL A 53 0.34 4.77 -4.80
CA VAL A 53 -0.54 5.70 -4.10
C VAL A 53 0.30 6.44 -3.06
N HIS A 54 0.99 7.48 -3.50
CA HIS A 54 1.79 8.35 -2.63
C HIS A 54 1.24 9.77 -2.65
N LEU A 55 1.23 10.40 -1.48
CA LEU A 55 0.97 11.83 -1.36
C LEU A 55 2.27 12.56 -1.67
N GLU A 56 2.26 13.39 -2.72
CA GLU A 56 3.45 14.08 -3.23
C GLU A 56 4.12 15.01 -2.20
N LEU A 57 3.37 15.45 -1.19
CA LEU A 57 3.86 16.33 -0.14
C LEU A 57 4.58 15.59 1.00
N LEU A 58 4.48 14.26 1.05
CA LEU A 58 5.03 13.47 2.15
C LEU A 58 6.38 12.88 1.78
N THR A 59 7.31 12.92 2.72
CA THR A 59 8.49 12.06 2.72
C THR A 59 8.08 10.60 2.88
N VAL A 60 9.00 9.67 2.57
CA VAL A 60 8.77 8.25 2.83
C VAL A 60 8.61 7.97 4.32
N LYS A 61 9.35 8.66 5.19
CA LYS A 61 9.17 8.57 6.64
C LYS A 61 7.75 8.95 7.06
N GLU A 62 7.25 10.09 6.61
CA GLU A 62 5.90 10.58 6.95
C GLU A 62 4.81 9.67 6.36
N SER A 63 5.01 9.15 5.14
CA SER A 63 4.11 8.20 4.51
C SER A 63 3.99 6.91 5.34
N LEU A 64 5.11 6.40 5.85
CA LEU A 64 5.12 5.24 6.73
C LEU A 64 4.47 5.56 8.08
N GLU A 65 4.78 6.71 8.69
CA GLU A 65 4.17 7.17 9.95
C GLU A 65 2.65 7.26 9.85
N ILE A 66 2.12 7.88 8.79
CA ILE A 66 0.68 7.97 8.55
C ILE A 66 0.07 6.59 8.35
N SER A 67 0.74 5.69 7.62
CA SER A 67 0.27 4.31 7.47
C SER A 67 0.21 3.57 8.82
N CYS A 68 1.12 3.85 9.76
CA CYS A 68 1.06 3.26 11.12
C CYS A 68 -0.19 3.74 11.85
N VAL A 69 -0.35 5.07 11.90
CA VAL A 69 -1.44 5.73 12.63
C VAL A 69 -2.80 5.26 12.14
N LEU A 70 -2.98 5.16 10.81
CA LEU A 70 -4.26 4.77 10.21
C LEU A 70 -4.61 3.29 10.38
N ARG A 71 -3.62 2.39 10.57
CA ARG A 71 -3.86 0.95 10.72
C ARG A 71 -4.25 0.56 12.15
N GLY A 72 -4.13 1.46 13.12
CA GLY A 72 -4.72 1.31 14.45
C GLY A 72 -3.78 0.77 15.53
N ASP A 73 -2.63 0.22 15.14
CA ASP A 73 -1.58 -0.13 16.08
C ASP A 73 -0.59 1.04 16.11
N GLY A 74 -0.72 1.90 17.14
CA GLY A 74 0.26 2.93 17.49
C GLY A 74 1.59 2.32 17.96
N ASP A 75 2.05 1.30 17.25
CA ASP A 75 3.25 0.56 17.55
C ASP A 75 4.44 1.42 17.15
N ARG A 76 5.01 2.06 18.16
CA ARG A 76 6.23 2.87 18.04
C ARG A 76 7.40 2.05 17.46
N GLU A 77 7.28 0.72 17.45
CA GLU A 77 8.24 -0.24 16.90
C GLU A 77 8.05 -0.54 15.40
N TYR A 78 6.89 -0.21 14.79
CA TYR A 78 6.61 -0.52 13.38
C TYR A 78 7.63 0.12 12.42
N LEU A 79 7.96 1.40 12.63
CA LEU A 79 8.97 2.06 11.80
C LEU A 79 10.33 1.38 11.90
N GLY A 80 10.73 0.95 13.10
CA GLY A 80 11.95 0.19 13.31
C GLY A 80 11.90 -1.15 12.56
N THR A 81 10.78 -1.86 12.66
CA THR A 81 10.55 -3.13 11.99
C THR A 81 10.61 -2.99 10.47
N VAL A 82 9.92 -2.01 9.89
CA VAL A 82 9.91 -1.77 8.43
C VAL A 82 11.28 -1.31 7.95
N THR A 83 11.96 -0.44 8.70
CA THR A 83 13.32 0.02 8.38
C THR A 83 14.30 -1.15 8.35
N ASN A 84 14.20 -2.05 9.33
CA ASN A 84 14.99 -3.28 9.39
C ASN A 84 14.65 -4.25 8.25
N LEU A 85 13.36 -4.46 7.96
CA LEU A 85 12.88 -5.33 6.89
C LEU A 85 13.38 -4.87 5.51
N LEU A 86 13.29 -3.56 5.25
CA LEU A 86 13.75 -2.93 4.01
C LEU A 86 15.27 -2.70 3.98
N ARG A 87 15.99 -3.03 5.06
CA ARG A 87 17.44 -2.81 5.23
C ARG A 87 17.84 -1.35 4.97
N LEU A 88 16.97 -0.41 5.34
CA LEU A 88 17.22 1.01 5.17
C LEU A 88 17.96 1.55 6.39
N PRO A 89 18.98 2.41 6.24
CA PRO A 89 19.52 3.16 7.37
C PRO A 89 18.50 4.22 7.80
N SER A 90 18.27 4.35 9.10
CA SER A 90 17.29 5.28 9.71
C SER A 90 17.48 6.75 9.29
N GLU A 91 18.68 7.12 8.88
CA GLU A 91 19.04 8.47 8.39
C GLU A 91 18.58 8.74 6.95
N LYS A 92 18.37 7.72 6.10
CA LYS A 92 17.99 7.89 4.67
C LYS A 92 16.49 8.12 4.43
N LEU A 93 15.64 7.89 5.42
CA LEU A 93 14.18 8.00 5.27
C LEU A 93 13.68 9.46 5.24
N VAL A 94 14.51 10.41 5.69
CA VAL A 94 14.10 11.78 6.01
C VAL A 94 14.15 12.73 4.80
N ALA A 95 14.80 12.35 3.69
CA ALA A 95 15.19 13.35 2.69
C ALA A 95 15.02 12.99 1.20
N ASP A 96 14.99 11.72 0.80
CA ASP A 96 15.35 11.37 -0.60
C ASP A 96 14.18 11.07 -1.55
N LEU A 97 12.93 11.09 -1.09
CA LEU A 97 11.79 10.63 -1.92
C LEU A 97 10.58 11.58 -1.92
N SER A 98 10.74 12.81 -1.41
CA SER A 98 9.75 13.87 -1.68
C SER A 98 9.83 14.24 -3.16
N PRO A 99 8.80 14.01 -3.99
CA PRO A 99 8.84 14.35 -5.42
C PRO A 99 9.07 15.85 -5.67
N LEU A 100 8.83 16.70 -4.66
CA LEU A 100 9.10 18.14 -4.73
C LEU A 100 10.59 18.54 -4.70
N LYS A 101 11.53 17.62 -4.43
CA LYS A 101 12.96 17.96 -4.46
C LYS A 101 13.53 18.13 -5.87
N GLU A 102 12.84 17.63 -6.91
CA GLU A 102 13.27 17.77 -8.31
C GLU A 102 12.58 18.93 -9.06
N SER A 103 11.74 19.74 -8.41
CA SER A 103 11.02 20.83 -9.09
C SER A 103 10.77 22.05 -8.21
N TYR A 104 11.85 22.67 -7.72
CA TYR A 104 11.90 24.13 -7.71
C TYR A 104 12.25 24.59 -9.13
N CYS A 105 11.26 24.57 -10.04
CA CYS A 105 11.29 25.38 -11.24
C CYS A 105 10.52 26.69 -10.90
N PRO A 106 11.14 27.87 -11.07
CA PRO A 106 10.66 29.10 -10.45
C PRO A 106 9.49 29.66 -11.24
N LEU A 107 8.27 29.55 -10.72
CA LEU A 107 7.20 30.44 -11.13
C LEU A 107 7.23 31.67 -10.22
N VAL A 108 7.98 32.65 -10.74
CA VAL A 108 7.77 34.09 -10.58
C VAL A 108 6.27 34.38 -10.37
N LEU A 109 5.89 34.68 -9.14
CA LEU A 109 4.70 35.48 -8.86
C LEU A 109 5.15 36.93 -8.89
N ASN A 110 4.91 37.56 -10.04
CA ASN A 110 4.78 39.00 -10.17
C ASN A 110 3.28 39.31 -10.13
#